data_AF-F0RHT1-F1
#
_entry.id   AF-F0RHT1-F1
#
_cell.length_a   1.000
_cell.length_b   1.000
_cell.length_c   1.000
_cell.angle_alpha   90.00
_cell.angle_beta   90.00
_cell.angle_gamma   90.00
#
_symmetry.space_group_name_H-M   'P 1'
#
loop_
_entity.id
_entity.type
_entity.pdbx_description
1 polymer ?
#
loop_
_entity_poly.entity_id
_entity_poly.type
_entity_poly.pdbx_seq_one_letter_code
_entity_poly.pdbx_strand_id
1 'polypeptide(L)'
;MKILKIAFSLILITIFFTSCSNSDDSEFYNLENREVVYVDDDKVTYEVGETLWINMKVESKQNDDKSDKEIDIYDLTKALETFYGFSVFLTEDDNFSPVTFKQENIVEEIGKLNLAVNTVPEDSELLGVAIYNDGSYILRVGIKLDKVGNYFIANAGLGLGEQILTFNPTNGKDVQINFHTKIKNSDTDGRFYFTVK
;
A
#
# COMPACT_ATOMS: atom_id res chain seq x y z
N MET A 1 61.86 4.94 58.22
CA MET A 1 60.87 5.97 58.63
C MET A 1 60.84 7.06 57.58
N LYS A 2 59.63 7.50 57.16
CA LYS A 2 59.31 8.53 56.13
C LYS A 2 59.26 7.99 54.68
N ILE A 3 58.09 7.56 54.20
CA ILE A 3 56.93 8.31 53.64
C ILE A 3 57.03 8.43 52.10
N LEU A 4 56.25 7.56 51.46
CA LEU A 4 55.45 7.73 50.25
C LEU A 4 55.42 9.15 49.63
N LYS A 5 55.82 9.27 48.34
CA LYS A 5 55.24 10.24 47.41
C LYS A 5 55.05 9.58 46.05
N ILE A 6 53.82 9.14 45.82
CA ILE A 6 53.26 8.76 44.53
C ILE A 6 52.95 10.06 43.77
N ALA A 7 53.49 10.20 42.57
CA ALA A 7 52.98 11.09 41.52
C ALA A 7 52.88 10.19 40.28
N PHE A 8 51.75 9.54 40.02
CA PHE A 8 50.58 10.09 39.36
C PHE A 8 50.96 10.96 38.16
N SER A 9 51.24 10.31 37.03
CA SER A 9 51.02 10.89 35.72
C SER A 9 50.43 9.81 34.82
N LEU A 10 49.13 9.60 35.03
CA LEU A 10 48.24 8.92 34.10
C LEU A 10 48.09 9.86 32.89
N ILE A 11 48.78 9.59 31.78
CA ILE A 11 48.41 10.17 30.50
C ILE A 11 47.26 9.32 29.96
N LEU A 12 46.08 9.69 30.44
CA LEU A 12 44.80 9.47 29.81
C LEU A 12 44.66 10.46 28.63
N ILE A 13 43.80 10.13 27.66
CA ILE A 13 43.22 11.00 26.62
C ILE A 13 44.00 11.03 25.31
N THR A 14 43.48 10.64 24.14
CA THR A 14 42.18 10.04 23.75
C THR A 14 42.44 9.47 22.36
N ILE A 15 42.26 8.15 22.19
CA ILE A 15 42.02 7.61 20.86
C ILE A 15 40.68 8.21 20.45
N PHE A 16 40.70 9.09 19.45
CA PHE A 16 39.52 9.42 18.67
C PHE A 16 39.06 8.14 17.98
N PHE A 17 38.34 7.28 18.71
CA PHE A 17 37.27 6.54 18.08
C PHE A 17 36.20 7.58 17.80
N THR A 18 36.33 8.27 16.67
CA THR A 18 35.15 8.63 15.90
C THR A 18 34.46 7.30 15.61
N SER A 19 33.63 6.86 16.54
CA SER A 19 32.49 6.02 16.22
C SER A 19 31.72 6.84 15.20
N CYS A 20 32.02 6.64 13.92
CA CYS A 20 31.00 6.77 12.91
C CYS A 20 29.91 5.79 13.35
N SER A 21 28.94 6.25 14.14
CA SER A 21 27.63 5.61 14.18
C SER A 21 26.97 5.91 12.84
N ASN A 22 27.55 5.37 11.76
CA ASN A 22 26.84 5.18 10.50
C ASN A 22 26.03 3.91 10.70
N SER A 23 25.01 4.01 11.53
CA SER A 23 23.86 3.13 11.44
C SER A 23 22.72 4.03 10.99
N ASP A 24 22.78 4.43 9.71
CA ASP A 24 21.57 4.71 8.93
C ASP A 24 20.81 3.37 8.79
N ASP A 25 20.43 2.80 9.93
CA ASP A 25 19.66 1.57 9.98
C ASP A 25 18.22 2.00 9.70
N SER A 26 17.84 1.99 8.43
CA SER A 26 16.45 2.20 8.06
C SER A 26 15.60 1.19 8.83
N GLU A 27 14.51 1.64 9.43
CA GLU A 27 13.61 0.73 10.15
C GLU A 27 12.71 0.05 9.13
N PHE A 28 12.75 -1.29 9.07
CA PHE A 28 11.96 -2.08 8.13
C PHE A 28 10.87 -2.87 8.84
N TYR A 29 9.62 -2.71 8.41
CA TYR A 29 8.46 -3.42 8.93
C TYR A 29 7.78 -4.20 7.81
N ASN A 30 7.32 -5.42 8.11
CA ASN A 30 6.55 -6.25 7.18
C ASN A 30 5.20 -6.54 7.83
N LEU A 31 4.13 -6.15 7.14
CA LEU A 31 2.76 -6.26 7.63
C LEU A 31 1.96 -7.06 6.61
N GLU A 32 1.07 -7.93 7.06
CA GLU A 32 0.16 -8.66 6.18
C GLU A 32 -1.28 -8.52 6.66
N ASN A 33 -2.15 -8.01 5.78
CA ASN A 33 -3.59 -8.00 6.03
C ASN A 33 -4.36 -8.04 4.71
N ARG A 34 -5.11 -9.12 4.51
CA ARG A 34 -5.82 -9.40 3.24
C ARG A 34 -7.27 -8.90 3.21
N GLU A 35 -7.72 -8.27 4.29
CA GLU A 35 -9.10 -7.77 4.43
C GLU A 35 -9.21 -6.26 4.22
N VAL A 36 -8.10 -5.56 3.93
CA VAL A 36 -8.06 -4.09 3.89
C VAL A 36 -8.52 -3.49 2.58
N VAL A 37 -8.48 -4.24 1.47
CA VAL A 37 -9.00 -3.81 0.16
C VAL A 37 -10.17 -4.71 -0.24
N TYR A 38 -11.32 -4.14 -0.58
CA TYR A 38 -12.53 -4.91 -0.86
C TYR A 38 -13.48 -4.20 -1.81
N VAL A 39 -14.29 -5.00 -2.51
CA VAL A 39 -15.43 -4.52 -3.29
C VAL A 39 -16.65 -4.41 -2.37
N ASP A 40 -17.45 -3.36 -2.56
CA ASP A 40 -18.63 -3.10 -1.74
C ASP A 40 -19.60 -4.30 -1.74
N ASP A 41 -20.01 -4.73 -0.54
CA ASP A 41 -20.83 -5.92 -0.29
C ASP A 41 -20.32 -7.23 -0.94
N ASP A 42 -19.03 -7.30 -1.30
CA ASP A 42 -18.46 -8.41 -2.08
C ASP A 42 -19.29 -8.69 -3.37
N LYS A 43 -19.90 -7.65 -3.95
CA LYS A 43 -20.81 -7.76 -5.11
C LYS A 43 -20.05 -8.23 -6.36
N VAL A 44 -20.56 -9.29 -7.00
CA VAL A 44 -19.95 -9.92 -8.18
C VAL A 44 -20.81 -9.82 -9.45
N THR A 45 -21.97 -9.17 -9.39
CA THR A 45 -22.86 -8.99 -10.56
C THR A 45 -23.38 -7.58 -10.58
N TYR A 46 -23.22 -6.91 -11.72
CA TYR A 46 -23.63 -5.54 -11.95
C TYR A 46 -24.51 -5.43 -13.19
N GLU A 47 -25.32 -4.38 -13.26
CA GLU A 47 -26.01 -3.97 -14.49
C GLU A 47 -25.22 -2.86 -15.19
N VAL A 48 -25.34 -2.75 -16.51
CA VAL A 48 -24.77 -1.60 -17.25
C VAL A 48 -25.26 -0.27 -16.65
N GLY A 49 -24.31 0.62 -16.38
CA GLY A 49 -24.52 1.92 -15.74
C GLY A 49 -24.31 1.91 -14.23
N GLU A 50 -24.20 0.74 -13.58
CA GLU A 50 -23.84 0.66 -12.18
C GLU A 50 -22.37 1.03 -11.92
N THR A 51 -22.06 1.28 -10.65
CA THR A 51 -20.71 1.62 -10.20
C THR A 51 -20.11 0.44 -9.45
N LEU A 52 -18.94 0.00 -9.90
CA LEU A 52 -18.05 -0.87 -9.15
C LEU A 52 -17.36 -0.03 -8.08
N TRP A 53 -17.72 -0.24 -6.81
CA TRP A 53 -17.14 0.44 -5.67
C TRP A 53 -15.99 -0.36 -5.08
N ILE A 54 -14.82 0.26 -5.01
CA ILE A 54 -13.58 -0.29 -4.46
C ILE A 54 -13.23 0.53 -3.22
N ASN A 55 -13.03 -0.18 -2.12
CA ASN A 55 -12.77 0.40 -0.82
C ASN A 55 -11.41 -0.04 -0.31
N MET A 56 -10.78 0.83 0.46
CA MET A 56 -9.64 0.49 1.30
C MET A 56 -9.88 1.00 2.71
N LYS A 57 -9.60 0.17 3.71
CA LYS A 57 -9.54 0.56 5.11
C LYS A 57 -8.38 -0.14 5.79
N VAL A 58 -7.32 0.62 6.06
CA VAL A 58 -6.13 0.16 6.78
C VAL A 58 -6.07 0.89 8.11
N GLU A 59 -6.32 0.19 9.21
CA GLU A 59 -6.09 0.75 10.55
C GLU A 59 -4.60 1.12 10.69
N SER A 60 -4.27 2.26 11.31
CA SER A 60 -2.86 2.67 11.48
C SER A 60 -2.08 1.69 12.33
N LYS A 61 -2.77 1.05 13.27
CA LYS A 61 -2.22 0.00 14.12
C LYS A 61 -2.27 -1.34 13.41
N GLN A 62 -1.11 -1.95 13.24
CA GLN A 62 -0.94 -3.26 12.63
C GLN A 62 0.03 -4.09 13.46
N ASN A 63 -0.07 -5.41 13.35
CA ASN A 63 0.94 -6.30 13.92
C ASN A 63 2.01 -6.57 12.86
N ASP A 64 3.29 -6.45 13.24
CA ASP A 64 4.41 -6.89 12.42
C ASP A 64 4.47 -8.42 12.38
N ASP A 65 4.36 -8.99 11.18
CA ASP A 65 4.30 -10.43 10.98
C ASP A 65 5.54 -11.17 11.49
N LYS A 66 6.69 -10.47 11.56
CA LYS A 66 7.96 -11.06 11.98
C LYS A 66 8.18 -10.99 13.48
N SER A 67 7.69 -9.92 14.12
CA SER A 67 7.99 -9.63 15.53
C SER A 67 6.80 -9.75 16.47
N ASP A 68 5.58 -9.91 15.92
CA ASP A 68 4.29 -9.91 16.65
C ASP A 68 4.11 -8.65 17.51
N LYS A 69 4.79 -7.56 17.15
CA LYS A 69 4.67 -6.26 17.80
C LYS A 69 3.60 -5.44 17.09
N GLU A 70 2.70 -4.86 17.88
CA GLU A 70 1.86 -3.78 17.38
C GLU A 70 2.74 -2.58 17.05
N ILE A 71 2.60 -2.08 15.82
CA ILE A 71 3.19 -0.84 15.35
C ILE A 71 2.08 0.10 14.91
N ASP A 72 2.32 1.40 15.03
CA ASP A 72 1.44 2.42 14.46
C ASP A 72 2.12 3.06 13.25
N ILE A 73 1.62 2.73 12.06
CA ILE A 73 2.09 3.21 10.75
C ILE A 73 2.14 4.73 10.72
N TYR A 74 1.11 5.40 11.23
CA TYR A 74 1.03 6.85 11.22
C TYR A 74 2.06 7.47 12.17
N ASP A 75 2.27 6.89 13.36
CA ASP A 75 3.31 7.35 14.26
C ASP A 75 4.73 7.17 13.71
N LEU A 76 4.96 6.06 13.01
CA LEU A 76 6.24 5.75 12.41
C LEU A 76 6.56 6.59 11.17
N THR A 77 5.58 6.95 10.36
CA THR A 77 5.80 7.60 9.05
C THR A 77 5.31 9.03 8.97
N LYS A 78 4.26 9.38 9.74
CA LYS A 78 3.43 10.59 9.57
C LYS A 78 2.87 10.73 8.14
N ALA A 79 2.79 9.64 7.38
CA ALA A 79 2.17 9.61 6.07
C ALA A 79 0.68 9.92 6.21
N LEU A 80 0.20 10.94 5.49
CA LEU A 80 -1.22 11.29 5.43
C LEU A 80 -1.96 10.53 4.32
N GLU A 81 -1.22 9.88 3.44
CA GLU A 81 -1.74 9.17 2.29
C GLU A 81 -1.01 7.83 2.12
N THR A 82 -1.70 6.85 1.52
CA THR A 82 -1.10 5.60 1.05
C THR A 82 -1.72 5.20 -0.29
N PHE A 83 -0.97 4.42 -1.06
CA PHE A 83 -1.27 4.16 -2.47
C PHE A 83 -1.60 2.69 -2.72
N TYR A 84 -2.62 2.45 -3.53
CA TYR A 84 -3.02 1.13 -4.00
C TYR A 84 -3.28 1.16 -5.51
N GLY A 85 -2.44 0.48 -6.29
CA GLY A 85 -2.52 0.39 -7.74
C GLY A 85 -3.29 -0.84 -8.21
N PHE A 86 -4.22 -0.71 -9.13
CA PHE A 86 -4.98 -1.86 -9.65
C PHE A 86 -5.41 -1.62 -11.09
N SER A 87 -5.83 -2.69 -11.77
CA SER A 87 -6.43 -2.62 -13.10
C SER A 87 -7.69 -3.48 -13.16
N VAL A 88 -8.60 -3.11 -14.06
CA VAL A 88 -9.75 -3.93 -14.42
C VAL A 88 -9.46 -4.56 -15.77
N PHE A 89 -9.76 -5.84 -15.90
CA PHE A 89 -9.56 -6.60 -17.12
C PHE A 89 -10.88 -7.18 -17.61
N LEU A 90 -11.13 -7.09 -18.91
CA LEU A 90 -12.21 -7.80 -19.58
C LEU A 90 -11.71 -9.20 -19.96
N THR A 91 -12.50 -10.23 -19.65
CA THR A 91 -12.22 -11.63 -19.98
C THR A 91 -13.03 -12.05 -21.20
N GLU A 92 -12.34 -12.55 -22.22
CA GLU A 92 -12.93 -13.07 -23.46
C GLU A 92 -12.27 -14.43 -23.76
N ASP A 93 -13.06 -15.50 -23.62
CA ASP A 93 -12.58 -16.89 -23.68
C ASP A 93 -11.41 -17.15 -22.72
N ASP A 94 -10.26 -17.59 -23.24
CA ASP A 94 -9.02 -17.84 -22.47
C ASP A 94 -8.09 -16.60 -22.40
N ASN A 95 -8.53 -15.46 -22.93
CA ASN A 95 -7.75 -14.22 -22.98
C ASN A 95 -8.34 -13.14 -22.07
N PHE A 96 -7.50 -12.17 -21.71
CA PHE A 96 -7.95 -10.96 -21.05
C PHE A 96 -7.25 -9.73 -21.62
N SER A 97 -7.92 -8.59 -21.53
CA SER A 97 -7.37 -7.29 -21.92
C SER A 97 -7.68 -6.23 -20.86
N PRO A 98 -6.75 -5.31 -20.59
CA PRO A 98 -7.00 -4.20 -19.68
C PRO A 98 -8.15 -3.32 -20.20
N VAL A 99 -9.01 -2.86 -19.29
CA VAL A 99 -10.11 -1.96 -19.60
C VAL A 99 -9.64 -0.52 -19.44
N THR A 100 -9.79 0.27 -20.50
CA THR A 100 -9.50 1.70 -20.46
C THR A 100 -10.68 2.51 -19.92
N PHE A 101 -10.39 3.31 -18.90
CA PHE A 101 -11.35 4.25 -18.34
C PHE A 101 -10.97 5.68 -18.67
N LYS A 102 -12.00 6.53 -18.79
CA LYS A 102 -11.83 7.98 -18.83
C LYS A 102 -12.13 8.56 -17.46
N GLN A 103 -11.68 9.79 -17.22
CA GLN A 103 -11.95 10.49 -15.96
C GLN A 103 -13.47 10.59 -15.69
N GLU A 104 -14.31 10.73 -16.72
CA GLU A 104 -15.78 10.78 -16.53
C GLU A 104 -16.40 9.47 -16.02
N ASN A 105 -15.68 8.35 -16.10
CA ASN A 105 -16.12 7.06 -15.57
C ASN A 105 -15.81 6.90 -14.07
N ILE A 106 -14.98 7.78 -13.50
CA ILE A 106 -14.51 7.68 -12.11
C ILE A 106 -15.45 8.47 -11.19
N VAL A 107 -15.74 7.89 -10.03
CA VAL A 107 -16.48 8.51 -8.93
C VAL A 107 -15.60 8.49 -7.69
N GLU A 108 -15.40 9.62 -7.03
CA GLU A 108 -14.56 9.73 -5.84
C GLU A 108 -15.42 10.18 -4.66
N GLU A 109 -15.58 9.33 -3.63
CA GLU A 109 -16.26 9.71 -2.39
C GLU A 109 -15.25 10.02 -1.27
N ILE A 110 -14.22 9.18 -1.14
CA ILE A 110 -13.14 9.34 -0.16
C ILE A 110 -11.82 8.99 -0.83
N GLY A 111 -10.83 9.87 -0.71
CA GLY A 111 -9.55 9.70 -1.39
C GLY A 111 -9.59 10.15 -2.84
N LYS A 112 -8.69 9.59 -3.67
CA LYS A 112 -8.63 9.88 -5.11
C LYS A 112 -8.36 8.62 -5.91
N LEU A 113 -8.77 8.62 -7.17
CA LEU A 113 -8.41 7.59 -8.14
C LEU A 113 -7.79 8.26 -9.37
N ASN A 114 -6.48 8.10 -9.53
CA ASN A 114 -5.77 8.65 -10.67
C ASN A 114 -5.61 7.58 -11.76
N LEU A 115 -5.81 7.98 -13.01
CA LEU A 115 -5.35 7.20 -14.15
C LEU A 115 -3.83 7.33 -14.21
N ALA A 116 -3.10 6.21 -14.04
CA ALA A 116 -1.66 6.21 -14.20
C ALA A 116 -1.34 6.55 -15.65
N VAL A 117 -0.61 7.65 -15.87
CA VAL A 117 -0.18 8.09 -17.19
C VAL A 117 1.04 7.24 -17.59
N ASN A 118 0.84 5.95 -17.83
CA ASN A 118 1.89 5.12 -18.39
C ASN A 118 1.99 5.37 -19.90
N THR A 119 3.22 5.31 -20.40
CA THR A 119 3.60 5.59 -21.79
C THR A 119 3.12 4.55 -22.81
N VAL A 120 2.36 3.55 -22.35
CA VAL A 120 1.75 2.50 -23.16
C VAL A 120 0.23 2.75 -23.18
N PRO A 121 -0.36 3.09 -24.34
CA PRO A 121 -1.78 3.45 -24.47
C PRO A 121 -2.78 2.39 -24.01
N GLU A 122 -2.33 1.16 -23.76
CA GLU A 122 -3.16 -0.01 -23.49
C GLU A 122 -3.22 -0.35 -21.99
N ASP A 123 -2.30 0.16 -21.16
CA ASP A 123 -2.27 -0.17 -19.73
C ASP A 123 -3.00 0.89 -18.91
N SER A 124 -4.27 0.61 -18.61
CA SER A 124 -5.08 1.45 -17.72
C SER A 124 -4.88 1.02 -16.27
N GLU A 125 -3.70 1.32 -15.76
CA GLU A 125 -3.43 1.23 -14.33
C GLU A 125 -4.14 2.39 -13.60
N LEU A 126 -4.82 2.05 -12.51
CA LEU A 126 -5.54 2.96 -11.65
C LEU A 126 -4.82 3.05 -10.32
N LEU A 127 -4.49 4.26 -9.88
CA LEU A 127 -3.81 4.52 -8.62
C LEU A 127 -4.77 5.14 -7.61
N GLY A 128 -5.26 4.32 -6.68
CA GLY A 128 -6.03 4.75 -5.53
C GLY A 128 -5.14 5.43 -4.49
N VAL A 129 -5.57 6.58 -3.99
CA VAL A 129 -4.92 7.35 -2.93
C VAL A 129 -5.84 7.39 -1.72
N ALA A 130 -5.57 6.55 -0.72
CA ALA A 130 -6.28 6.62 0.55
C ALA A 130 -5.77 7.76 1.41
N ILE A 131 -6.67 8.34 2.19
CA ILE A 131 -6.36 9.45 3.09
C ILE A 131 -6.44 8.95 4.53
N TYR A 132 -5.47 9.35 5.35
CA TYR A 132 -5.48 9.11 6.79
C TYR A 132 -6.57 9.96 7.48
N ASN A 133 -7.45 9.31 8.21
CA ASN A 133 -8.49 9.93 9.02
C ASN A 133 -8.74 9.09 10.28
N ASP A 134 -8.60 9.72 11.45
CA ASP A 134 -8.94 9.16 12.77
C ASP A 134 -8.44 7.71 13.00
N GLY A 135 -7.14 7.48 12.80
CA GLY A 135 -6.53 6.17 13.06
C GLY A 135 -6.64 5.16 11.91
N SER A 136 -7.14 5.56 10.74
CA SER A 136 -7.28 4.67 9.58
C SER A 136 -6.92 5.39 8.28
N TYR A 137 -6.32 4.68 7.32
CA TYR A 137 -6.23 5.10 5.92
C TYR A 137 -7.44 4.58 5.17
N ILE A 138 -8.22 5.50 4.58
CA ILE A 138 -9.50 5.18 3.94
C ILE A 138 -9.53 5.63 2.47
N LEU A 139 -10.09 4.77 1.63
CA LEU A 139 -10.41 5.03 0.22
C LEU A 139 -11.82 4.50 -0.06
N ARG A 140 -12.60 5.27 -0.81
CA ARG A 140 -13.85 4.82 -1.44
C ARG A 140 -13.98 5.48 -2.79
N VAL A 141 -13.74 4.70 -3.82
CA VAL A 141 -13.76 5.14 -5.22
C VAL A 141 -14.58 4.17 -6.06
N GLY A 142 -15.19 4.71 -7.10
CA GLY A 142 -16.12 4.02 -7.95
C GLY A 142 -15.71 4.11 -9.41
N ILE A 143 -16.02 3.06 -10.17
CA ILE A 143 -15.84 3.01 -11.62
C ILE A 143 -17.19 2.66 -12.24
N LYS A 144 -17.69 3.52 -13.12
CA LYS A 144 -18.92 3.27 -13.88
C LYS A 144 -18.66 2.21 -14.95
N LEU A 145 -19.53 1.19 -14.97
CA LEU A 145 -19.46 0.07 -15.89
C LEU A 145 -20.40 0.33 -17.07
N ASP A 146 -19.88 0.43 -18.29
CA ASP A 146 -20.66 0.83 -19.47
C ASP A 146 -20.83 -0.27 -20.53
N LYS A 147 -20.20 -1.43 -20.33
CA LYS A 147 -20.22 -2.56 -21.26
C LYS A 147 -20.53 -3.85 -20.51
N VAL A 148 -21.33 -4.70 -21.13
CA VAL A 148 -21.58 -6.08 -20.67
C VAL A 148 -20.33 -6.93 -20.83
N GLY A 149 -20.11 -7.88 -19.91
CA GLY A 149 -18.97 -8.78 -19.99
C GLY A 149 -18.62 -9.44 -18.67
N ASN A 150 -17.61 -10.33 -18.72
CA ASN A 150 -16.99 -10.90 -17.54
C ASN A 150 -15.66 -10.19 -17.30
N TYR A 151 -15.40 -9.82 -16.07
CA TYR A 151 -14.28 -8.99 -15.70
C TYR A 151 -13.55 -9.56 -14.49
N PHE A 152 -12.34 -9.09 -14.28
CA PHE A 152 -11.70 -9.18 -12.97
C PHE A 152 -10.92 -7.92 -12.65
N ILE A 153 -10.73 -7.69 -11.35
CA ILE A 153 -9.83 -6.68 -10.80
C ILE A 153 -8.60 -7.41 -10.29
N ALA A 154 -7.41 -6.89 -10.58
CA ALA A 154 -6.17 -7.39 -9.98
C ALA A 154 -5.22 -6.22 -9.69
N ASN A 155 -4.18 -6.50 -8.92
CA ASN A 155 -3.02 -5.62 -8.85
C ASN A 155 -2.38 -5.46 -10.25
N ALA A 156 -1.79 -4.30 -10.51
CA ALA A 156 -1.51 -3.74 -11.83
C ALA A 156 -0.58 -4.56 -12.75
N GLY A 157 -0.70 -4.29 -14.06
CA GLY A 157 0.23 -4.66 -15.13
C GLY A 157 0.07 -6.06 -15.73
N LEU A 158 0.01 -7.11 -14.91
CA LEU A 158 0.08 -8.51 -15.39
C LEU A 158 -1.16 -9.36 -15.07
N GLY A 159 -2.15 -8.80 -14.36
CA GLY A 159 -3.34 -9.55 -13.96
C GLY A 159 -3.02 -10.68 -12.96
N LEU A 160 -2.02 -10.49 -12.11
CA LEU A 160 -1.57 -11.40 -11.04
C LEU A 160 -1.36 -10.57 -9.75
N GLY A 161 -1.49 -11.20 -8.57
CA GLY A 161 -1.71 -10.47 -7.33
C GLY A 161 -1.01 -11.01 -6.08
N GLU A 162 -0.07 -10.20 -5.62
CA GLU A 162 0.17 -9.75 -4.24
C GLU A 162 0.51 -8.24 -4.37
N GLN A 163 0.10 -7.38 -3.45
CA GLN A 163 0.41 -5.94 -3.50
C GLN A 163 1.07 -5.46 -2.22
N ILE A 164 1.98 -4.50 -2.41
CA ILE A 164 2.57 -3.74 -1.32
C ILE A 164 1.95 -2.34 -1.31
N LEU A 165 1.29 -1.96 -0.22
CA LEU A 165 0.88 -0.57 -0.01
C LEU A 165 2.12 0.26 0.35
N THR A 166 2.24 1.44 -0.27
CA THR A 166 3.37 2.35 -0.04
C THR A 166 2.96 3.50 0.85
N PHE A 167 3.63 3.63 2.00
CA PHE A 167 3.51 4.76 2.91
C PHE A 167 4.76 5.62 2.80
N ASN A 168 4.64 6.82 2.21
CA ASN A 168 5.77 7.74 2.07
C ASN A 168 6.01 8.50 3.37
N PRO A 169 7.12 8.28 4.10
CA PRO A 169 7.37 8.97 5.36
C PRO A 169 7.55 10.47 5.15
N THR A 170 6.94 11.28 6.01
CA THR A 170 7.05 12.76 6.00
C THR A 170 7.74 13.30 7.26
N ASN A 171 8.06 12.44 8.21
CA ASN A 171 8.70 12.79 9.48
C ASN A 171 10.24 12.91 9.39
N GLY A 172 10.82 12.74 8.20
CA GLY A 172 12.27 12.81 7.98
C GLY A 172 13.04 11.60 8.49
N LYS A 173 12.37 10.52 8.91
CA LYS A 173 12.99 9.23 9.21
C LYS A 173 12.98 8.34 7.97
N ASP A 174 14.00 7.52 7.85
CA ASP A 174 14.05 6.45 6.86
C ASP A 174 13.35 5.21 7.42
N VAL A 175 12.03 5.15 7.24
CA VAL A 175 11.18 4.02 7.65
C VAL A 175 10.57 3.41 6.40
N GLN A 176 10.77 2.11 6.22
CA GLN A 176 10.14 1.36 5.14
C GLN A 176 9.10 0.39 5.70
N ILE A 177 7.87 0.50 5.19
CA ILE A 177 6.77 -0.40 5.53
C ILE A 177 6.38 -1.15 4.27
N ASN A 178 6.57 -2.47 4.29
CA ASN A 178 6.04 -3.35 3.26
C ASN A 178 4.73 -3.94 3.78
N PHE A 179 3.61 -3.38 3.34
CA PHE A 179 2.29 -3.87 3.71
C PHE A 179 1.74 -4.75 2.59
N HIS A 180 1.80 -6.06 2.80
CA HIS A 180 1.32 -7.09 1.91
C HIS A 180 -0.20 -7.25 2.01
N THR A 181 -0.87 -7.15 0.88
CA THR A 181 -2.32 -7.29 0.78
C THR A 181 -2.75 -7.83 -0.60
N LYS A 182 -4.05 -8.14 -0.71
CA LYS A 182 -4.75 -8.43 -1.95
C LYS A 182 -6.23 -8.05 -1.79
N ILE A 183 -6.97 -7.98 -2.88
CA ILE A 183 -8.42 -7.75 -2.82
C ILE A 183 -9.07 -8.91 -2.06
N LYS A 184 -9.91 -8.60 -1.08
CA LYS A 184 -10.73 -9.58 -0.35
C LYS A 184 -11.52 -10.44 -1.33
N ASN A 185 -11.65 -11.73 -1.04
CA ASN A 185 -12.33 -12.72 -1.89
C ASN A 185 -11.73 -12.88 -3.30
N SER A 186 -10.50 -12.44 -3.52
CA SER A 186 -9.75 -12.80 -4.72
C SER A 186 -9.30 -14.26 -4.73
N ASP A 187 -9.08 -14.80 -5.93
CA ASP A 187 -8.52 -16.14 -6.13
C ASP A 187 -7.05 -16.25 -5.63
N THR A 188 -6.40 -17.39 -5.94
CA THR A 188 -5.00 -17.63 -5.59
C THR A 188 -4.03 -16.70 -6.32
N ASP A 189 -4.43 -16.18 -7.47
CA ASP A 189 -3.68 -15.24 -8.28
C ASP A 189 -4.03 -13.78 -7.93
N GLY A 190 -4.83 -13.54 -6.88
CA GLY A 190 -5.22 -12.21 -6.45
C GLY A 190 -6.21 -11.49 -7.36
N ARG A 191 -6.99 -12.23 -8.17
CA ARG A 191 -8.05 -11.72 -9.04
C ARG A 191 -9.41 -11.76 -8.37
N PHE A 192 -10.12 -10.63 -8.37
CA PHE A 192 -11.52 -10.55 -7.96
C PHE A 192 -12.42 -10.52 -9.20
N TYR A 193 -13.21 -11.57 -9.42
CA TYR A 193 -14.06 -11.72 -10.62
C TYR A 193 -15.46 -11.13 -10.43
N PHE A 194 -15.98 -10.50 -11.48
CA PHE A 194 -17.35 -10.00 -11.52
C PHE A 194 -17.92 -9.99 -12.94
N THR A 195 -19.24 -9.86 -13.07
CA THR A 195 -19.95 -9.82 -14.36
C THR A 195 -20.81 -8.57 -14.47
N VAL A 196 -20.87 -7.97 -15.66
CA VAL A 196 -21.80 -6.90 -16.02
C VAL A 196 -22.83 -7.43 -17.02
N LYS A 197 -24.11 -7.26 -16.71
CA LYS A 197 -25.25 -7.73 -17.50
C LYS A 197 -26.03 -6.58 -18.12
#